data_AF-A0A1Y4WT09-F1
#
_entry.id   AF-A0A1Y4WT09-F1
#
_cell.length_a   1.000
_cell.length_b   1.000
_cell.length_c   1.000
_cell.angle_alpha   90.00
_cell.angle_beta   90.00
_cell.angle_gamma   90.00
#
_symmetry.space_group_name_H-M   'P 1'
#
loop_
_entity.id
_entity.type
_entity.pdbx_description
1 polymer ?
#
loop_
_entity_poly.entity_id
_entity_poly.type
_entity_poly.pdbx_seq_one_letter_code
_entity_poly.pdbx_strand_id
1 'polypeptide(L)'
;MEKKRMIKISRYYLMFMLVACTGASIWQLYLPQIGEAFTDWGISVGWQREISLWNIAIIVSIVIALRSNNTEMIKILVIQSVILCWLLGINHLISLLMNFTFKYLIHILGIFEVMLVGGVWGTYILFKYFIQQKGISIEHMN
;
A
#
# COMPACT_ATOMS: atom_id res chain seq x y z
N MET A 1 13.09 -11.77 20.80
CA MET A 1 11.64 -11.90 20.52
C MET A 1 11.10 -10.81 19.59
N GLU A 2 11.53 -9.56 19.74
CA GLU A 2 11.00 -8.41 19.01
C GLU A 2 11.19 -8.48 17.48
N LYS A 3 12.37 -8.91 16.99
CA LYS A 3 12.62 -9.09 15.54
C LYS A 3 11.64 -10.06 14.86
N LYS A 4 11.36 -11.21 15.49
CA LYS A 4 10.37 -12.18 15.00
C LYS A 4 8.96 -11.59 14.98
N ARG A 5 8.59 -10.81 16.00
CA ARG A 5 7.32 -10.08 16.06
C ARG A 5 7.19 -9.06 14.93
N MET A 6 8.24 -8.29 14.64
CA MET A 6 8.22 -7.29 13.57
C MET A 6 8.04 -7.91 12.19
N ILE A 7 8.74 -9.02 11.91
CA ILE A 7 8.56 -9.77 10.66
C ILE A 7 7.12 -10.27 10.53
N LYS A 8 6.54 -10.78 11.62
CA LYS A 8 5.13 -11.24 11.63
C LYS A 8 4.17 -10.09 11.31
N ILE A 9 4.36 -8.91 11.92
CA ILE A 9 3.55 -7.71 11.65
C ILE A 9 3.71 -7.27 10.18
N SER A 10 4.94 -7.26 9.64
CA SER A 10 5.18 -6.94 8.23
C SER A 10 4.47 -7.91 7.29
N ARG A 11 4.39 -9.21 7.63
CA ARG A 11 3.62 -10.17 6.83
C ARG A 11 2.12 -9.87 6.85
N TYR A 12 1.55 -9.48 7.99
CA TYR A 12 0.14 -9.05 8.06
C TYR A 12 -0.13 -7.80 7.24
N TYR A 13 0.78 -6.83 7.32
CA TYR A 13 0.72 -5.64 6.47
C TYR A 13 0.77 -6.00 4.98
N LEU A 14 1.69 -6.87 4.57
CA LEU A 14 1.77 -7.32 3.16
C LEU A 14 0.55 -8.16 2.73
N MET A 15 -0.08 -8.92 3.64
CA MET A 15 -1.35 -9.59 3.35
C MET A 15 -2.48 -8.58 3.14
N PHE A 16 -2.52 -7.50 3.92
CA PHE A 16 -3.45 -6.39 3.67
C PHE A 16 -3.20 -5.76 2.29
N MET A 17 -1.94 -5.44 1.97
CA MET A 17 -1.57 -4.87 0.66
C MET A 17 -1.94 -5.81 -0.49
N LEU A 18 -1.78 -7.12 -0.31
CA LEU A 18 -2.19 -8.12 -1.30
C LEU A 18 -3.69 -8.02 -1.61
N VAL A 19 -4.54 -7.92 -0.58
CA VAL A 19 -5.99 -7.80 -0.73
C VAL A 19 -6.35 -6.46 -1.38
N ALA A 20 -5.78 -5.35 -0.91
CA ALA A 20 -6.03 -4.02 -1.46
C ALA A 20 -5.64 -3.92 -2.95
N CYS A 21 -4.43 -4.36 -3.31
CA CYS A 21 -3.98 -4.38 -4.71
C CYS A 21 -4.83 -5.31 -5.57
N THR A 22 -5.24 -6.47 -5.05
CA THR A 22 -6.10 -7.41 -5.80
C THR A 22 -7.47 -6.78 -6.08
N GLY A 23 -8.09 -6.17 -5.07
CA GLY A 23 -9.35 -5.44 -5.23
C GLY A 23 -9.20 -4.32 -6.27
N ALA A 24 -8.12 -3.53 -6.15
CA ALA A 24 -7.79 -2.46 -7.10
C ALA A 24 -7.65 -2.96 -8.54
N SER A 25 -6.89 -4.04 -8.76
CA SER A 25 -6.73 -4.67 -10.08
C SER A 25 -8.04 -5.13 -10.66
N ILE A 26 -8.88 -5.81 -9.87
CA ILE A 26 -10.15 -6.37 -10.35
C ILE A 26 -11.07 -5.26 -10.86
N TRP A 27 -11.29 -4.22 -10.06
CA TRP A 27 -12.23 -3.17 -10.47
C TRP A 27 -11.68 -2.35 -11.65
N GLN A 28 -10.38 -2.12 -11.72
CA GLN A 28 -9.76 -1.38 -12.81
C GLN A 28 -9.78 -2.15 -14.15
N LEU A 29 -9.65 -3.48 -14.13
CA LEU A 29 -9.70 -4.29 -15.36
C LEU A 29 -11.12 -4.56 -15.84
N TYR A 30 -12.01 -4.91 -14.92
CA TYR A 30 -13.29 -5.52 -15.28
C TYR A 30 -14.48 -4.59 -15.01
N LEU A 31 -14.30 -3.55 -14.20
CA LEU A 31 -15.36 -2.63 -13.79
C LEU A 31 -14.93 -1.14 -13.93
N PRO A 32 -14.38 -0.72 -15.09
CA PRO A 32 -13.87 0.65 -15.27
C PRO A 32 -14.90 1.75 -15.01
N GLN A 33 -16.20 1.44 -15.16
CA GLN A 33 -17.33 2.32 -14.85
C GLN A 33 -17.43 2.73 -13.38
N ILE A 34 -16.80 1.99 -12.46
CA ILE A 34 -16.70 2.39 -11.04
C ILE A 34 -15.95 3.72 -10.90
N GLY A 35 -14.99 4.00 -11.80
CA GLY A 35 -14.29 5.28 -11.85
C GLY A 35 -15.28 6.43 -12.05
N GLU A 36 -16.07 6.41 -13.13
CA GLU A 36 -17.06 7.46 -13.39
C GLU A 36 -18.12 7.61 -12.30
N ALA A 37 -18.56 6.51 -11.70
CA ALA A 37 -19.58 6.56 -10.67
C ALA A 37 -19.07 7.17 -9.35
N PHE A 38 -17.78 6.97 -9.01
CA PHE A 38 -17.26 7.20 -7.66
C PHE A 38 -15.91 7.96 -7.59
N THR A 39 -15.43 8.53 -8.70
CA THR A 39 -14.30 9.48 -8.75
C THR A 39 -14.63 10.68 -9.65
N ASP A 40 -13.90 11.77 -9.49
CA ASP A 40 -13.91 12.90 -10.44
C ASP A 40 -13.09 12.62 -11.72
N TRP A 41 -12.32 11.53 -11.74
CA TRP A 41 -11.45 11.15 -12.86
C TRP A 41 -12.17 10.54 -14.06
N GLY A 42 -13.46 10.18 -13.93
CA GLY A 42 -14.24 9.59 -15.02
C GLY A 42 -13.77 8.19 -15.43
N ILE A 43 -14.14 7.77 -16.64
CA ILE A 43 -13.64 6.51 -17.24
C ILE A 43 -12.40 6.79 -18.10
N SER A 44 -11.32 6.07 -17.81
CA SER A 44 -10.17 5.97 -18.70
C SER A 44 -9.67 4.54 -18.74
N VAL A 45 -10.22 3.74 -19.66
CA VAL A 45 -9.98 2.29 -19.74
C VAL A 45 -8.49 1.97 -19.95
N GLY A 46 -7.79 2.76 -20.77
CA GLY A 46 -6.35 2.58 -21.01
C GLY A 46 -5.53 2.79 -19.74
N TRP A 47 -5.78 3.89 -19.04
CA TRP A 47 -5.09 4.25 -17.80
C TRP A 47 -5.42 3.30 -16.64
N GLN A 48 -6.70 2.95 -16.46
CA GLN A 48 -7.12 1.98 -15.43
C GLN A 48 -6.47 0.61 -15.66
N ARG A 49 -6.44 0.13 -16.91
CA ARG A 49 -5.75 -1.11 -17.27
C ARG A 49 -4.27 -1.06 -16.95
N GLU A 50 -3.60 0.05 -17.26
CA GLU A 50 -2.19 0.23 -16.93
C GLU A 50 -1.93 0.13 -15.42
N ILE A 51 -2.72 0.84 -14.59
CA ILE A 51 -2.61 0.75 -13.13
C ILE A 51 -2.84 -0.68 -12.64
N SER A 52 -3.80 -1.38 -13.22
CA SER A 52 -4.03 -2.78 -12.84
C SER A 52 -2.85 -3.67 -13.18
N LEU A 53 -2.16 -3.46 -14.31
CA LEU A 53 -0.96 -4.22 -14.66
C LEU A 53 0.17 -3.97 -13.66
N TRP A 54 0.35 -2.72 -13.21
CA TRP A 54 1.26 -2.39 -12.13
C TRP A 54 0.87 -3.13 -10.83
N ASN A 55 -0.41 -3.14 -10.45
CA ASN A 55 -0.89 -3.87 -9.28
C ASN A 55 -0.66 -5.38 -9.38
N ILE A 56 -0.82 -6.00 -10.56
CA ILE A 56 -0.51 -7.42 -10.77
C ILE A 56 0.96 -7.73 -10.47
N ALA A 57 1.89 -6.88 -10.93
CA ALA A 57 3.32 -7.04 -10.63
C ALA A 57 3.61 -6.96 -9.11
N ILE A 58 2.93 -6.05 -8.41
CA ILE A 58 3.04 -5.92 -6.94
C ILE A 58 2.48 -7.16 -6.24
N ILE A 59 1.30 -7.63 -6.65
CA ILE A 59 0.65 -8.83 -6.12
C ILE A 59 1.59 -10.05 -6.22
N VAL A 60 2.15 -10.29 -7.40
CA VAL A 60 3.09 -11.40 -7.63
C VAL A 60 4.30 -11.29 -6.70
N SER A 61 4.87 -10.08 -6.60
CA SER A 61 6.03 -9.82 -5.73
C SER A 61 5.72 -10.08 -4.25
N ILE A 62 4.54 -9.65 -3.78
CA ILE A 62 4.06 -9.91 -2.42
C ILE A 62 3.85 -11.41 -2.17
N VAL A 63 3.23 -12.13 -3.10
CA VAL A 63 3.03 -13.58 -2.97
C VAL A 63 4.37 -14.30 -2.83
N ILE A 64 5.35 -13.97 -3.67
CA ILE A 64 6.71 -14.54 -3.60
C ILE A 64 7.34 -14.24 -2.23
N ALA A 65 7.28 -13.00 -1.76
CA ALA A 65 7.85 -12.63 -0.47
C ALA A 65 7.18 -13.32 0.73
N LEU A 66 5.84 -13.45 0.70
CA LEU A 66 5.05 -14.14 1.72
C LEU A 66 5.25 -15.67 1.70
N ARG A 67 5.76 -16.24 0.62
CA ARG A 67 6.18 -17.66 0.57
C ARG A 67 7.66 -17.84 0.90
N SER A 68 8.45 -16.78 0.78
CA SER A 68 9.87 -16.80 1.11
C SER A 68 10.13 -16.70 2.63
N ASN A 69 11.31 -17.18 3.03
CA ASN A 69 11.93 -16.87 4.33
C ASN A 69 12.86 -15.65 4.25
N ASN A 70 12.85 -14.91 3.12
CA ASN A 70 13.75 -13.78 2.90
C ASN A 70 13.19 -12.51 3.57
N THR A 71 13.78 -12.13 4.70
CA THR A 71 13.35 -10.96 5.47
C THR A 71 13.64 -9.64 4.77
N GLU A 72 14.69 -9.58 3.95
CA GLU A 72 15.04 -8.36 3.22
C GLU A 72 14.04 -8.08 2.11
N MET A 73 13.56 -9.12 1.42
CA MET A 73 12.48 -8.99 0.44
C MET A 73 11.19 -8.45 1.07
N ILE A 74 10.83 -8.95 2.26
CA ILE A 74 9.67 -8.44 3.02
C ILE A 74 9.84 -6.96 3.34
N LYS A 75 11.02 -6.54 3.82
CA LYS A 75 11.29 -5.14 4.14
C LYS A 75 11.20 -4.25 2.90
N ILE A 76 11.80 -4.66 1.78
CA ILE A 76 11.75 -3.92 0.52
C ILE A 76 10.29 -3.71 0.09
N LEU A 77 9.46 -4.74 0.16
CA LEU A 77 8.05 -4.63 -0.21
C LEU A 77 7.23 -3.79 0.77
N VAL A 78 7.57 -3.80 2.06
CA VAL A 78 6.96 -2.85 3.02
C VAL A 78 7.32 -1.42 2.64
N ILE A 79 8.59 -1.13 2.34
CA ILE A 79 9.03 0.20 1.90
C ILE A 79 8.29 0.64 0.63
N GLN A 80 8.30 -0.21 -0.40
CA GLN A 80 7.59 0.04 -1.66
C GLN A 80 6.11 0.33 -1.41
N SER A 81 5.44 -0.51 -0.62
CA SER A 81 4.02 -0.35 -0.31
C SER A 81 3.74 0.94 0.44
N VAL A 82 4.58 1.32 1.41
CA VAL A 82 4.43 2.58 2.16
C VAL A 82 4.52 3.78 1.24
N ILE A 83 5.54 3.83 0.38
CA ILE A 83 5.72 4.93 -0.56
C ILE A 83 4.51 5.02 -1.49
N LEU A 84 4.07 3.88 -2.04
CA LEU A 84 2.90 3.84 -2.91
C LEU A 84 1.63 4.32 -2.20
N CYS A 85 1.40 3.87 -0.97
CA CYS A 85 0.24 4.26 -0.17
C CYS A 85 0.19 5.76 0.12
N TRP A 86 1.34 6.38 0.42
CA TRP A 86 1.42 7.82 0.60
C TRP A 86 1.17 8.57 -0.72
N LEU A 87 1.84 8.18 -1.81
CA LEU A 87 1.69 8.86 -3.10
C LEU A 87 0.24 8.78 -3.62
N LEU A 88 -0.35 7.59 -3.62
CA LEU A 88 -1.74 7.39 -4.07
C LEU A 88 -2.74 8.03 -3.11
N GLY A 89 -2.55 7.83 -1.79
CA GLY A 89 -3.42 8.38 -0.76
C GLY A 89 -3.48 9.91 -0.79
N ILE A 90 -2.33 10.57 -0.94
CA ILE A 90 -2.25 12.02 -1.11
C ILE A 90 -2.91 12.46 -2.42
N ASN A 91 -2.73 11.72 -3.51
CA ASN A 91 -3.40 12.02 -4.78
C ASN A 91 -4.93 11.95 -4.64
N HIS A 92 -5.46 10.95 -3.93
CA HIS A 92 -6.89 10.88 -3.61
C HIS A 92 -7.35 12.03 -2.70
N LEU A 93 -6.55 12.40 -1.71
CA LEU A 93 -6.85 13.54 -0.83
C LEU A 93 -6.94 14.84 -1.63
N ILE A 94 -5.96 15.13 -2.47
CA ILE A 94 -5.92 16.33 -3.30
C ILE A 94 -7.15 16.39 -4.22
N SER A 95 -7.45 15.30 -4.92
CA SER A 95 -8.60 15.25 -5.83
C SER A 95 -9.93 15.46 -5.08
N LEU A 96 -10.13 14.83 -3.91
CA LEU A 96 -11.31 15.07 -3.10
C LEU A 96 -11.40 16.51 -2.58
N LEU A 97 -10.28 17.15 -2.22
CA LEU A 97 -10.28 18.54 -1.78
C LEU A 97 -10.57 19.52 -2.92
N MET A 98 -10.12 19.22 -4.14
CA MET A 98 -10.37 20.04 -5.32
C MET A 98 -11.82 19.94 -5.80
N ASN A 99 -12.41 18.75 -5.73
CA ASN A 99 -13.77 18.47 -6.21
C ASN A 99 -14.60 17.77 -5.13
N PHE A 100 -14.79 18.43 -3.98
CA PHE A 100 -15.38 17.78 -2.82
C PHE A 100 -16.82 17.33 -3.03
N THR A 101 -17.04 16.02 -2.88
CA THR A 101 -18.37 15.43 -2.76
C THR A 101 -18.29 14.06 -2.10
N PHE A 102 -19.28 13.76 -1.26
CA PHE A 102 -19.43 12.44 -0.64
C PHE A 102 -19.78 11.34 -1.65
N LYS A 103 -20.17 11.70 -2.88
CA LYS A 103 -20.36 10.74 -3.97
C LYS A 103 -19.04 10.07 -4.37
N TYR A 104 -17.91 10.75 -4.24
CA TYR A 104 -16.63 10.21 -4.68
C TYR A 104 -16.00 9.25 -3.66
N LEU A 105 -16.70 8.15 -3.44
CA LEU A 105 -16.36 7.12 -2.46
C LEU A 105 -14.97 6.53 -2.68
N ILE A 106 -14.47 6.46 -3.91
CA ILE A 106 -13.13 5.92 -4.18
C ILE A 106 -12.03 6.86 -3.68
N HIS A 107 -12.20 8.19 -3.70
CA HIS A 107 -11.23 9.08 -3.04
C HIS A 107 -11.29 8.97 -1.52
N ILE A 108 -12.49 8.85 -0.96
CA ILE A 108 -12.67 8.64 0.48
C ILE A 108 -12.00 7.33 0.91
N LEU A 109 -12.23 6.23 0.19
CA LEU A 109 -11.56 4.95 0.42
C LEU A 109 -10.04 5.07 0.22
N GLY A 110 -9.57 5.77 -0.81
CA GLY A 110 -8.15 6.05 -1.00
C GLY A 110 -7.50 6.79 0.17
N ILE A 111 -8.23 7.67 0.85
CA ILE A 111 -7.74 8.33 2.06
C ILE A 111 -7.72 7.32 3.23
N PHE A 112 -8.82 6.64 3.51
CA PHE A 112 -8.90 5.78 4.70
C PHE A 112 -8.11 4.48 4.56
N GLU A 113 -8.34 3.71 3.49
CA GLU A 113 -7.70 2.42 3.25
C GLU A 113 -6.24 2.59 2.83
N VAL A 114 -5.98 3.43 1.83
CA VAL A 114 -4.64 3.52 1.22
C VAL A 114 -3.74 4.45 2.04
N MET A 115 -4.17 5.68 2.34
CA MET A 115 -3.32 6.63 3.07
C MET A 115 -3.19 6.31 4.56
N LEU A 116 -4.31 6.15 5.27
CA LEU A 116 -4.28 5.97 6.72
C LEU A 116 -3.91 4.54 7.10
N VAL A 117 -4.67 3.53 6.64
CA VAL A 117 -4.37 2.13 7.00
C VAL A 117 -3.09 1.66 6.32
N GLY A 118 -2.91 1.88 5.03
CA GLY A 118 -1.68 1.52 4.32
C GLY A 118 -0.48 2.38 4.71
N GLY A 119 -0.57 3.68 4.47
CA GLY A 119 0.54 4.62 4.68
C GLY A 119 0.99 4.73 6.13
N VAL A 120 0.09 5.06 7.06
CA VAL A 120 0.47 5.30 8.47
C VAL A 120 0.91 4.01 9.16
N TRP A 121 0.20 2.89 8.99
CA TRP A 121 0.60 1.61 9.58
C TRP A 121 1.96 1.16 9.04
N GLY A 122 2.16 1.22 7.73
CA GLY A 122 3.42 0.84 7.14
C GLY A 122 4.57 1.76 7.57
N THR A 123 4.36 3.07 7.67
CA THR A 123 5.34 4.01 8.24
C THR A 123 5.69 3.65 9.68
N TYR A 124 4.70 3.29 10.51
CA TYR A 124 4.96 2.82 11.87
C TYR A 124 5.85 1.56 11.90
N ILE A 125 5.62 0.60 10.99
CA ILE A 125 6.47 -0.60 10.86
C ILE A 125 7.90 -0.22 10.50
N LEU A 126 8.10 0.68 9.52
CA LEU A 126 9.42 1.15 9.11
C LEU A 126 10.15 1.88 10.22
N PHE A 127 9.45 2.76 10.94
CA PHE A 127 10.01 3.49 12.08
C PHE A 127 10.53 2.54 13.16
N LYS A 128 9.80 1.46 13.45
CA LYS A 128 10.26 0.41 14.37
C LYS A 128 11.49 -0.32 13.86
N TYR A 129 11.59 -0.61 12.55
CA TYR A 129 12.81 -1.17 11.98
C TYR A 129 14.02 -0.23 12.13
N PHE A 130 13.84 1.08 11.91
CA PHE A 130 14.92 2.07 12.07
C PHE A 130 15.41 2.18 13.52
N ILE A 131 14.50 2.25 14.49
CA ILE A 131 14.87 2.30 15.92
C ILE A 131 15.64 1.04 16.31
N GLN A 132 15.17 -0.13 15.87
CA GLN A 132 15.81 -1.40 16.22
C GLN A 132 17.24 -1.51 15.65
N GLN A 133 17.48 -1.01 14.44
CA GLN A 133 18.84 -0.97 13.89
C GLN A 133 19.77 -0.04 14.69
N LYS A 134 19.30 1.15 15.09
CA LYS A 134 20.08 2.07 15.91
C LYS A 134 20.43 1.49 17.28
N GLY A 135 19.50 0.82 17.96
CA GLY A 135 19.75 0.18 19.25
C GLY A 135 20.86 -0.87 19.19
N ILE A 136 20.82 -1.73 18.16
CA ILE A 136 21.84 -2.76 17.92
C ILE A 136 23.22 -2.12 17.66
N SER A 137 23.27 -1.03 16.88
CA SER A 137 24.56 -0.36 16.60
C SER A 137 25.23 0.21 17.86
N ILE A 138 24.46 0.62 18.87
CA ILE A 138 25.01 1.20 20.10
C ILE A 138 25.50 0.10 21.06
N GLU A 139 24.82 -1.03 21.16
CA GLU A 139 25.26 -2.17 21.98
C GLU A 139 26.58 -2.80 21.48
N HIS A 140 26.87 -2.72 20.18
CA HIS A 140 28.13 -3.22 19.62
C HIS A 140 29.31 -2.23 19.68
N MET A 141 29.08 -1.02 20.20
CA MET A 141 30.10 0.02 20.36
C MET A 141 30.55 0.20 21.82
N ASN A 142 29.92 -0.48 22.78
CA ASN A 142 30.26 -0.49 24.21
C ASN A 142 30.82 -1.86 24.62
#